data_AF-A0A399H2P1-F1
#
_entry.id   AF-A0A399H2P1-F1
#
_cell.length_a   1.000
_cell.length_b   1.000
_cell.length_c   1.000
_cell.angle_alpha   90.00
_cell.angle_beta   90.00
_cell.angle_gamma   90.00
#
_symmetry.space_group_name_H-M   'P 1'
#
loop_
_entity.id
_entity.type
_entity.pdbx_description
1 polymer ?
#
loop_
_entity_poly.entity_id
_entity_poly.type
_entity_poly.pdbx_seq_one_letter_code
_entity_poly.pdbx_strand_id
1 'polypeptide(L)'
;MRGAARRPVHHDLLDDVRYCRQAYADAGFDVLAIDQTSPEQRSVGLHTVRVVVPGLVPIDFGWHKQRALSLPRTRSAFRRAGWRTTDLGPEELNRVPHPFP
;
A
#
# COMPACT_ATOMS: atom_id res chain seq x y z
N MET A 1 -8.26 20.21 -10.80
CA MET A 1 -8.23 18.72 -10.84
C MET A 1 -7.09 18.30 -11.75
N ARG A 2 -5.94 17.87 -11.22
CA ARG A 2 -4.90 17.28 -12.07
C ARG A 2 -5.36 15.87 -12.47
N GLY A 3 -5.45 15.61 -13.77
CA GLY A 3 -5.75 14.27 -14.28
C GLY A 3 -4.72 13.30 -13.72
N ALA A 4 -5.18 12.27 -13.01
CA ALA A 4 -4.29 11.20 -12.60
C ALA A 4 -3.63 10.66 -13.87
N ALA A 5 -2.29 10.61 -13.90
CA ALA A 5 -1.57 10.01 -15.01
C ALA A 5 -2.13 8.61 -15.23
N ARG A 6 -2.66 8.35 -16.43
CA ARG A 6 -3.27 7.06 -16.74
C ARG A 6 -2.16 6.02 -16.69
N ARG A 7 -2.35 4.97 -15.89
CA ARG A 7 -1.43 3.82 -15.87
C ARG A 7 -1.22 3.33 -17.31
N PRO A 8 0.02 3.05 -17.73
CA PRO A 8 0.28 2.40 -19.01
C PRO A 8 -0.47 1.06 -19.10
N VAL A 9 -0.79 0.65 -20.32
CA VAL A 9 -1.32 -0.68 -20.61
C VAL A 9 -0.18 -1.49 -21.22
N HIS A 10 0.24 -2.54 -20.53
CA HIS A 10 1.27 -3.46 -21.01
C HIS A 10 0.64 -4.80 -21.41
N HIS A 11 1.29 -5.51 -22.34
CA HIS A 11 0.90 -6.88 -22.72
C HIS A 11 1.63 -7.95 -21.89
N ASP A 12 2.61 -7.53 -21.09
CA ASP A 12 3.36 -8.38 -20.16
C ASP A 12 3.09 -7.91 -18.72
N LEU A 13 2.68 -8.84 -17.85
CA LEU A 13 2.46 -8.57 -16.43
C LEU A 13 3.75 -8.18 -15.71
N LEU A 14 4.91 -8.62 -16.18
CA LEU A 14 6.19 -8.23 -15.61
C LEU A 14 6.43 -6.73 -15.74
N ASP A 15 6.00 -6.12 -16.85
CA ASP A 15 6.11 -4.68 -17.06
C ASP A 15 5.16 -3.90 -16.14
N ASP A 16 3.94 -4.41 -15.90
CA ASP A 16 3.02 -3.85 -14.90
C ASP A 16 3.61 -3.90 -13.48
N VAL A 17 4.29 -4.99 -13.10
CA VAL A 17 4.95 -5.12 -11.80
C VAL A 17 6.14 -4.15 -11.70
N ARG A 18 6.95 -4.03 -12.76
CA ARG A 18 8.06 -3.06 -12.82
C ARG A 18 7.56 -1.63 -12.70
N TYR A 19 6.47 -1.29 -13.39
CA TYR A 19 5.83 0.02 -13.29
C TYR A 19 5.38 0.30 -11.84
N CYS A 20 4.67 -0.63 -11.20
CA CYS A 20 4.23 -0.48 -9.82
C CYS A 20 5.42 -0.27 -8.86
N ARG A 21 6.47 -1.09 -9.00
CA ARG A 21 7.70 -0.94 -8.19
C ARG A 21 8.32 0.45 -8.38
N GLN A 22 8.44 0.92 -9.61
CA GLN A 22 9.05 2.22 -9.90
C GLN A 22 8.21 3.36 -9.31
N ALA A 23 6.87 3.28 -9.42
CA ALA A 23 5.99 4.29 -8.84
C ALA A 23 6.13 4.40 -7.31
N TYR A 24 6.39 3.29 -6.61
CA TYR A 24 6.69 3.33 -5.17
C TYR A 24 8.09 3.91 -4.89
N ALA A 25 9.10 3.52 -5.66
CA ALA A 25 10.45 4.04 -5.53
C ALA A 25 10.51 5.56 -5.76
N ASP A 26 9.84 6.06 -6.81
CA ASP A 26 9.72 7.49 -7.13
C ASP A 26 8.98 8.26 -6.02
N ALA A 27 8.09 7.58 -5.29
CA ALA A 27 7.38 8.13 -4.14
C ALA A 27 8.18 8.03 -2.82
N GLY A 28 9.42 7.51 -2.86
CA GLY A 28 10.34 7.40 -1.73
C GLY A 28 10.12 6.15 -0.86
N PHE A 29 9.54 5.08 -1.40
CA PHE A 29 9.29 3.83 -0.68
C PHE A 29 10.13 2.67 -1.22
N ASP A 30 10.60 1.82 -0.30
CA ASP A 30 11.22 0.55 -0.63
C ASP A 30 10.17 -0.55 -0.80
N VAL A 31 10.35 -1.39 -1.83
CA VAL A 31 9.46 -2.52 -2.12
C VAL A 31 10.23 -3.82 -1.87
N LEU A 32 9.79 -4.59 -0.88
CA LEU A 32 10.35 -5.89 -0.52
C LEU A 32 9.44 -7.00 -1.04
N ALA A 33 9.97 -7.88 -1.88
CA ALA A 33 9.28 -9.10 -2.32
C ALA A 33 9.92 -10.31 -1.63
N ILE A 34 9.12 -11.03 -0.85
CA ILE A 34 9.54 -12.23 -0.11
C ILE A 34 8.92 -13.45 -0.77
N ASP A 35 9.76 -14.34 -1.30
CA ASP A 35 9.31 -15.67 -1.73
C ASP A 35 8.95 -16.50 -0.50
N GLN A 36 7.67 -16.87 -0.40
CA GLN A 36 7.12 -17.72 0.66
C GLN A 36 6.67 -19.07 0.11
N THR A 37 7.14 -19.46 -1.07
CA THR A 37 6.73 -20.71 -1.71
C THR A 37 7.23 -21.89 -0.88
N SER A 38 6.32 -22.76 -0.45
CA SER A 38 6.67 -23.99 0.27
C SER A 38 7.15 -25.08 -0.71
N PRO A 39 7.84 -26.13 -0.23
CA PRO A 39 8.17 -27.29 -1.06
C PRO A 39 6.93 -27.94 -1.70
N GLU A 40 5.82 -28.05 -0.97
CA GLU A 40 4.55 -28.63 -1.44
C GLU A 40 3.90 -27.76 -2.52
N GLN A 41 4.04 -26.43 -2.43
CA GLN A 41 3.57 -25.53 -3.48
C GLN A 41 4.43 -25.64 -4.74
N ARG A 42 5.77 -25.71 -4.57
CA ARG A 42 6.69 -25.91 -5.69
C ARG A 42 6.42 -27.22 -6.43
N SER A 43 6.10 -28.31 -5.72
CA SER A 43 5.86 -29.62 -6.35
C SER A 43 4.66 -29.64 -7.29
N VAL A 44 3.74 -28.68 -7.16
CA VAL A 44 2.59 -28.49 -8.05
C VAL A 44 2.69 -27.24 -8.93
N GLY A 45 3.86 -26.60 -8.99
CA GLY A 45 4.09 -25.41 -9.83
C GLY A 45 3.45 -24.13 -9.32
N LEU A 46 3.09 -24.05 -8.04
CA LEU A 46 2.55 -22.84 -7.41
C LEU A 46 3.66 -21.99 -6.81
N HIS A 47 3.50 -20.66 -6.91
CA HIS A 47 4.38 -19.66 -6.30
C HIS A 47 3.58 -18.80 -5.33
N THR A 48 4.13 -18.53 -4.15
CA THR A 48 3.55 -17.62 -3.16
C THR A 48 4.55 -16.55 -2.80
N VAL A 49 4.16 -15.29 -2.93
CA VAL A 49 5.00 -14.13 -2.62
C VAL A 49 4.25 -13.21 -1.67
N ARG A 50 4.98 -12.63 -0.71
CA ARG A 50 4.50 -11.52 0.11
C ARG A 50 5.27 -10.26 -0.26
N VAL A 51 4.53 -9.21 -0.59
CA VAL A 51 5.11 -7.89 -0.85
C VAL A 51 4.89 -6.98 0.37
N VAL A 52 5.96 -6.35 0.84
CA VAL A 52 5.94 -5.41 1.96
C VAL A 52 6.53 -4.09 1.51
N VAL A 53 5.81 -3.00 1.75
CA VAL A 53 6.25 -1.62 1.45
C VAL A 53 6.17 -0.80 2.74
N PRO A 54 7.26 -0.68 3.51
CA PRO A 54 7.28 0.08 4.74
C PRO A 54 6.81 1.53 4.54
N GLY A 55 5.95 2.02 5.44
CA GLY A 55 5.39 3.37 5.36
C GLY A 55 4.07 3.49 4.58
N LEU A 56 3.61 2.44 3.89
CA LEU A 56 2.21 2.36 3.46
C LEU A 56 1.29 2.08 4.65
N VAL A 57 0.04 2.52 4.53
CA VAL A 57 -0.97 2.36 5.58
C VAL A 57 -1.59 0.96 5.44
N PRO A 58 -1.50 0.09 6.46
CA PRO A 58 -2.12 -1.22 6.43
C PRO A 58 -3.63 -1.09 6.64
N ILE A 59 -4.36 -2.15 6.31
CA ILE A 59 -5.67 -2.37 6.88
C ILE A 59 -5.51 -2.98 8.28
N ASP A 60 -6.23 -2.43 9.24
CA ASP A 60 -6.20 -2.89 10.63
C ASP A 60 -7.52 -3.56 11.01
N PHE A 61 -7.41 -4.61 11.81
CA PHE A 61 -8.53 -5.45 12.22
C PHE A 61 -8.70 -5.40 13.74
N GLY A 62 -9.91 -5.04 14.17
CA GLY A 62 -10.28 -4.93 15.57
C GLY A 62 -9.79 -3.67 16.28
N TRP A 63 -10.38 -3.40 17.45
CA TRP A 63 -10.16 -2.19 18.24
C TRP A 63 -8.74 -2.03 18.78
N HIS A 64 -8.04 -3.14 19.02
CA HIS A 64 -6.72 -3.12 19.67
C HIS A 64 -5.55 -2.95 18.69
N LYS A 65 -5.77 -3.09 17.38
CA LYS A 65 -4.70 -3.13 16.37
C LYS A 65 -4.73 -1.93 15.44
N GLN A 66 -5.03 -0.74 15.93
CA GLN A 66 -5.22 0.49 15.15
C GLN A 66 -3.89 1.22 14.80
N ARG A 67 -2.94 0.53 14.16
CA ARG A 67 -1.63 1.08 13.75
C ARG A 67 -1.75 2.23 12.75
N ALA A 68 -2.75 2.18 11.86
CA ALA A 68 -3.00 3.21 10.87
C ALA A 68 -3.15 4.60 11.49
N LEU A 69 -3.72 4.69 12.70
CA LEU A 69 -3.93 5.97 13.38
C LEU A 69 -2.64 6.70 13.78
N SER A 70 -1.53 5.96 13.97
CA SER A 70 -0.23 6.55 14.33
C SER A 70 0.72 6.73 13.15
N LEU A 71 0.39 6.22 11.96
CA LEU A 71 1.28 6.30 10.80
C LEU A 71 1.27 7.72 10.17
N PRO A 72 2.44 8.32 9.88
CA PRO A 72 2.53 9.65 9.28
C PRO A 72 1.78 9.79 7.94
N ARG A 73 1.74 8.73 7.13
CA ARG A 73 1.06 8.72 5.84
C ARG A 73 -0.46 8.90 5.99
N THR A 74 -1.07 8.39 7.05
CA THR A 74 -2.51 8.53 7.32
C THR A 74 -2.91 10.01 7.43
N ARG A 75 -2.06 10.82 8.04
CA ARG A 75 -2.29 12.27 8.20
C ARG A 75 -2.01 13.06 6.93
N SER A 76 -0.95 12.69 6.21
CA SER A 76 -0.41 13.48 5.08
C SER A 76 -0.94 13.08 3.70
N ALA A 77 -1.61 11.94 3.56
CA ALA A 77 -2.09 11.44 2.27
C ALA A 77 -3.01 12.43 1.54
N PHE A 78 -3.96 13.04 2.24
CA PHE A 78 -4.91 14.00 1.65
C PHE A 78 -4.22 15.26 1.13
N ARG A 79 -3.27 15.80 1.89
CA ARG A 79 -2.45 16.94 1.47
C ARG A 79 -1.61 16.58 0.25
N ARG A 80 -0.90 15.44 0.29
CA ARG A 80 -0.07 14.97 -0.84
C ARG A 80 -0.88 14.72 -2.12
N ALA A 81 -2.15 14.31 -1.99
CA ALA A 81 -3.07 14.13 -3.10
C ALA A 81 -3.70 15.46 -3.60
N GLY A 82 -3.44 16.58 -2.92
CA GLY A 82 -4.00 17.89 -3.27
C GLY A 82 -5.47 18.06 -2.89
N TRP A 83 -6.01 17.22 -2.01
CA TRP A 83 -7.39 17.32 -1.52
C TRP A 83 -7.52 18.27 -0.33
N ARG A 84 -6.42 18.53 0.37
CA ARG A 84 -6.31 19.51 1.44
C ARG A 84 -5.00 20.30 1.31
N THR A 85 -4.96 21.47 1.92
CA THR A 85 -3.73 22.28 2.06
C THR A 85 -2.90 21.90 3.30
N THR A 86 -3.51 21.22 4.27
CA THR A 86 -2.88 20.79 5.53
C THR A 86 -3.03 19.29 5.79
N ASP A 87 -2.20 18.74 6.66
CA ASP A 87 -2.35 17.38 7.16
C ASP A 87 -3.56 17.27 8.10
N LEU A 88 -4.13 16.06 8.20
CA LEU A 88 -5.18 15.76 9.17
C LEU A 88 -4.66 15.86 10.61
N GLY A 89 -5.43 16.46 11.50
CA GLY A 89 -5.30 16.41 12.95
C GLY A 89 -5.67 15.03 13.54
N PRO A 90 -5.19 14.66 14.75
CA PRO A 90 -5.52 13.36 15.35
C PRO A 90 -7.01 13.13 15.62
N GLU A 91 -7.76 14.21 15.85
CA GLU A 91 -9.20 14.24 16.06
C GLU A 91 -10.01 14.08 14.76
N GLU A 92 -9.41 14.39 13.60
CA GLU A 92 -10.06 14.26 12.30
C GLU A 92 -9.99 12.83 11.74
N LEU A 93 -9.25 11.92 12.40
CA LEU A 93 -9.14 10.52 11.99
C LEU A 93 -10.40 9.73 12.39
N ASN A 94 -10.89 8.89 11.47
CA ASN A 94 -11.95 7.93 11.81
C ASN A 94 -11.43 6.90 12.83
N ARG A 95 -12.02 6.89 14.02
CA ARG A 95 -11.66 5.99 15.13
C ARG A 95 -12.50 4.72 15.17
N VAL A 96 -13.55 4.64 14.36
CA VAL A 96 -14.32 3.41 14.21
C VAL A 96 -13.45 2.44 13.41
N PRO A 97 -13.17 1.24 13.95
CA PRO A 97 -12.34 0.28 13.25
C PRO A 97 -13.02 -0.14 11.94
N HIS A 98 -12.20 -0.62 11.01
CA HIS A 98 -12.69 -1.26 9.81
C HIS A 98 -13.70 -2.38 10.18
N PRO A 99 -14.85 -2.51 9.47
CA PRO A 99 -15.99 -3.31 9.92
C PRO A 99 -15.81 -4.83 9.75
N PHE A 100 -14.73 -5.29 9.13
CA PHE A 100 -14.41 -6.71 9.03
C PHE A 100 -13.60 -7.18 10.26
N PRO A 101 -13.82 -8.42 10.73
CA PRO A 101 -13.18 -8.98 11.93
C PRO A 101 -11.67 -9.15 11.79
#